data_AF-A0A662ASB0-F1
#
_entry.id   AF-A0A662ASB0-F1
#
_cell.length_a   1.000
_cell.length_b   1.000
_cell.length_c   1.000
_cell.angle_alpha   90.00
_cell.angle_beta   90.00
_cell.angle_gamma   90.00
#
_symmetry.space_group_name_H-M   'P 1'
#
loop_
_entity.id
_entity.type
_entity.pdbx_description
1 polymer ?
#
loop_
_entity_poly.entity_id
_entity_poly.type
_entity_poly.pdbx_seq_one_letter_code
_entity_poly.pdbx_strand_id
1 'polypeptide(L)'
;MITLNKLKSFVILLIGIFIINPVLAQKKAEVKITDLQYAGNKVIISYDIVNYDKNDRFVIWVDVYLANDSLCKDAQTFEGDIGTKIKGGKDNLITWDLKSDNVFIDEKINIEVMAKYMESDIGVGTAVLYSVLYPGLGNYKLSRKKSYLAIGAAAYTFLGASIIFNSKYRKTFDEYLASTDINESDDLYRKANNQKLASRIFGFTALGIWVTDVIITAKQAKEKRAERSVSLNQKKLNYFFTYDPLIKGPSVYFSLKF
;
A
#
# COMPACT_ATOMS: atom_id res chain seq x y z
N MET A 1 39.48 -5.28 -20.76
CA MET A 1 39.08 -6.39 -19.89
C MET A 1 38.52 -5.83 -18.58
N ILE A 2 37.22 -5.99 -18.29
CA ILE A 2 36.63 -5.50 -17.02
C ILE A 2 36.97 -6.54 -15.95
N THR A 3 37.74 -6.16 -14.93
CA THR A 3 38.14 -7.06 -13.86
C THR A 3 36.95 -7.37 -12.94
N LEU A 4 36.95 -8.55 -12.31
CA LEU A 4 35.87 -9.02 -11.43
C LEU A 4 35.49 -8.00 -10.33
N ASN A 5 36.47 -7.24 -9.83
CA ASN A 5 36.27 -6.17 -8.85
C ASN A 5 35.53 -4.94 -9.42
N LYS A 6 35.72 -4.64 -10.71
CA LYS A 6 34.98 -3.57 -11.40
C LYS A 6 33.53 -3.99 -11.66
N LEU A 7 33.28 -5.27 -11.92
CA LEU A 7 31.92 -5.80 -12.05
C LEU A 7 31.16 -5.77 -10.70
N LYS A 8 31.82 -6.17 -9.60
CA LYS A 8 31.25 -6.07 -8.25
C LYS A 8 30.91 -4.62 -7.87
N SER A 9 31.84 -3.69 -8.13
CA SER A 9 31.63 -2.27 -7.85
C SER A 9 30.49 -1.67 -8.68
N PHE A 10 30.34 -2.11 -9.94
CA PHE A 10 29.25 -1.68 -10.82
C PHE A 10 27.88 -2.21 -10.36
N VAL A 11 27.81 -3.46 -9.89
CA VAL A 11 26.58 -4.03 -9.31
C VAL A 11 26.20 -3.30 -8.02
N ILE A 12 27.16 -2.98 -7.16
CA ILE A 12 26.92 -2.19 -5.92
C ILE A 12 26.43 -0.78 -6.28
N LEU A 13 27.01 -0.15 -7.30
CA LEU A 13 26.59 1.18 -7.78
C LEU A 13 25.15 1.16 -8.34
N LEU A 14 24.79 0.13 -9.11
CA LEU A 14 23.43 -0.05 -9.64
C LEU A 14 22.41 -0.27 -8.52
N ILE A 15 22.76 -1.04 -7.48
CA ILE A 15 21.92 -1.21 -6.28
C ILE A 15 21.78 0.13 -5.53
N GLY A 16 22.86 0.92 -5.46
CA GLY A 16 22.87 2.25 -4.83
C GLY A 16 21.95 3.26 -5.51
N ILE A 17 21.88 3.28 -6.85
CA ILE A 17 21.04 4.22 -7.61
C ILE A 17 19.54 3.98 -7.37
N PHE A 18 19.12 2.74 -7.10
CA PHE A 18 17.73 2.44 -6.77
C PHE A 18 17.29 2.92 -5.38
N ILE A 19 18.23 3.21 -4.47
CA ILE A 19 17.95 3.70 -3.11
C ILE A 19 17.64 5.20 -3.11
N ILE A 20 18.02 5.95 -4.16
CA ILE A 20 17.97 7.43 -4.17
C ILE A 20 16.73 8.00 -4.89
N ASN A 21 15.70 7.20 -5.18
CA ASN A 21 14.50 7.79 -5.75
C ASN A 21 13.79 8.65 -4.68
N PRO A 22 13.55 9.95 -4.94
CA PRO A 22 12.77 10.76 -4.05
C PRO A 22 11.39 10.11 -3.98
N VAL A 23 10.96 9.88 -2.76
CA VAL A 23 9.59 9.55 -2.38
C VAL A 23 8.68 10.50 -3.18
N LEU A 24 8.15 10.03 -4.30
CA LEU A 24 7.05 10.70 -4.99
C LEU A 24 5.87 10.59 -4.03
N ALA A 25 5.80 11.55 -3.12
CA ALA A 25 4.78 11.68 -2.11
C ALA A 25 3.44 11.57 -2.83
N GLN A 26 2.75 10.44 -2.62
CA GLN A 26 1.43 10.26 -3.17
C GLN A 26 0.56 11.37 -2.58
N LYS A 27 -0.16 12.10 -3.44
CA LYS A 27 -1.25 12.97 -2.98
C LYS A 27 -2.21 12.08 -2.18
N LYS A 28 -2.29 12.32 -0.87
CA LYS A 28 -3.22 11.59 0.00
C LYS A 28 -4.63 12.06 -0.35
N ALA A 29 -5.60 11.16 -0.26
CA ALA A 29 -7.00 11.56 -0.32
C ALA A 29 -7.23 12.59 0.79
N GLU A 30 -8.01 13.61 0.47
CA GLU A 30 -8.30 14.72 1.36
C GLU A 30 -9.83 14.84 1.46
N VAL A 31 -10.32 15.00 2.68
CA VAL A 31 -11.73 15.25 2.94
C VAL A 31 -11.94 16.76 3.06
N LYS A 32 -12.94 17.29 2.37
CA LYS A 32 -13.32 18.69 2.43
C LYS A 32 -14.79 18.79 2.78
N ILE A 33 -15.09 19.38 3.94
CA ILE A 33 -16.45 19.76 4.27
C ILE A 33 -16.84 20.91 3.35
N THR A 34 -17.92 20.74 2.60
CA THR A 34 -18.42 21.70 1.61
C THR A 34 -19.55 22.54 2.15
N ASP A 35 -20.36 21.98 3.04
CA ASP A 35 -21.47 22.68 3.67
C ASP A 35 -21.83 22.04 5.03
N LEU A 36 -22.40 22.85 5.92
CA LEU A 36 -22.86 22.42 7.24
C LEU A 36 -24.17 23.14 7.56
N GLN A 37 -25.25 22.38 7.64
CA GLN A 37 -26.60 22.91 7.85
C GLN A 37 -27.20 22.39 9.15
N TYR A 38 -27.95 23.26 9.82
CA TYR A 38 -28.75 22.92 10.99
C TYR A 38 -30.23 22.88 10.61
N ALA A 39 -30.86 21.72 10.74
CA ALA A 39 -32.24 21.49 10.33
C ALA A 39 -33.04 20.88 11.49
N GLY A 40 -33.54 21.74 12.38
CA GLY A 40 -34.26 21.29 13.58
C GLY A 40 -33.32 20.54 14.52
N ASN A 41 -33.56 19.24 14.72
CA ASN A 41 -32.71 18.42 15.61
C ASN A 41 -31.60 17.67 14.87
N LYS A 42 -31.25 18.10 13.65
CA LYS A 42 -30.28 17.43 12.80
C LYS A 42 -29.18 18.37 12.35
N VAL A 43 -27.95 17.89 12.36
CA VAL A 43 -26.82 18.55 11.69
C VAL A 43 -26.52 17.77 10.41
N ILE A 44 -26.59 18.46 9.28
CA ILE A 44 -26.30 17.90 7.96
C ILE A 44 -24.91 18.37 7.55
N ILE A 45 -24.00 17.43 7.34
CA ILE A 45 -22.61 17.65 6.99
C ILE A 45 -22.42 17.17 5.55
N SER A 46 -22.23 18.10 4.62
CA SER A 46 -21.89 17.79 3.24
C SER A 46 -20.38 17.81 3.07
N TYR A 47 -19.84 16.79 2.40
CA TYR A 47 -18.41 16.67 2.22
C TYR A 47 -18.00 15.99 0.91
N ASP A 48 -16.83 16.37 0.43
CA ASP A 48 -16.18 15.81 -0.75
C ASP A 48 -14.91 15.06 -0.33
N ILE A 49 -14.67 13.91 -0.97
CA ILE A 49 -13.37 13.25 -0.93
C ILE A 49 -12.67 13.62 -2.24
N VAL A 50 -11.55 14.31 -2.17
CA VAL A 50 -10.75 14.72 -3.33
C VAL A 50 -9.42 13.95 -3.38
N ASN A 51 -8.77 13.95 -4.56
CA ASN A 51 -7.51 13.23 -4.80
C ASN A 51 -7.62 11.70 -4.57
N TYR A 52 -8.67 11.05 -5.11
CA TYR A 52 -8.91 9.61 -5.02
C TYR A 52 -8.95 8.93 -6.40
N ASP A 53 -8.70 7.61 -6.48
CA ASP A 53 -8.99 6.80 -7.66
C ASP A 53 -10.47 6.34 -7.65
N LYS A 54 -11.12 6.22 -8.82
CA LYS A 54 -12.53 5.78 -8.96
C LYS A 54 -12.90 4.47 -8.23
N ASN A 55 -11.91 3.59 -8.02
CA ASN A 55 -12.10 2.30 -7.36
C ASN A 55 -11.76 2.31 -5.87
N ASP A 56 -11.28 3.44 -5.34
CA ASP A 56 -10.94 3.54 -3.93
C ASP A 56 -12.19 3.50 -3.07
N ARG A 57 -11.97 2.98 -1.87
CA ARG A 57 -12.97 2.84 -0.83
C ARG A 57 -12.36 3.41 0.45
N PHE A 58 -13.20 4.05 1.25
CA PHE A 58 -12.79 4.74 2.45
C PHE A 58 -13.56 4.21 3.65
N VAL A 59 -12.89 4.28 4.80
CA VAL A 59 -13.53 4.27 6.11
C VAL A 59 -13.67 5.72 6.53
N ILE A 60 -14.90 6.17 6.75
CA ILE A 60 -15.26 7.54 7.13
C ILE A 60 -15.76 7.54 8.56
N TRP A 61 -15.27 8.46 9.37
CA TRP A 61 -15.78 8.74 10.71
C TRP A 61 -15.77 10.24 10.97
N VAL A 62 -16.51 10.66 11.98
CA VAL A 62 -16.68 12.06 12.35
C VAL A 62 -16.28 12.22 13.80
N ASP A 63 -15.44 13.23 14.06
CA ASP A 63 -15.13 13.69 15.40
C ASP A 63 -15.74 15.09 15.57
N VAL A 64 -16.46 15.29 16.67
CA VAL A 64 -17.09 16.56 17.02
C VAL A 64 -16.38 17.13 18.23
N TYR A 65 -15.92 18.38 18.14
CA TYR A 65 -15.20 19.09 19.18
C TYR A 65 -16.03 20.27 19.70
N LEU A 66 -16.01 20.48 21.01
CA LEU A 66 -16.64 21.62 21.66
C LEU A 66 -15.74 22.87 21.57
N ALA A 67 -16.23 24.02 22.02
CA ALA A 67 -15.50 25.29 21.97
C ALA A 67 -14.15 25.28 22.71
N ASN A 68 -13.95 24.35 23.63
CA ASN A 68 -12.73 24.13 24.40
C ASN A 68 -11.78 23.08 23.77
N ASP A 69 -12.00 22.69 22.51
CA ASP A 69 -11.28 21.63 21.78
C ASP A 69 -11.38 20.22 22.40
N SER A 70 -12.29 20.01 23.35
CA SER A 70 -12.57 18.67 23.88
C SER A 70 -13.55 17.92 22.98
N LEU A 71 -13.35 16.60 22.85
CA LEU A 71 -14.23 15.74 22.06
C LEU A 71 -15.61 15.63 22.71
N CYS A 72 -16.67 15.92 21.94
CA CYS A 72 -18.06 15.70 22.30
C CYS A 72 -18.34 14.18 22.29
N LYS A 73 -18.39 13.58 23.48
CA LYS A 73 -18.57 12.12 23.64
C LYS A 73 -19.99 11.64 23.37
N ASP A 74 -20.95 12.57 23.40
CA ASP A 74 -22.36 12.28 23.22
C ASP A 74 -22.73 12.17 21.74
N ALA A 75 -21.90 12.69 20.83
CA ALA A 75 -22.08 12.57 19.39
C ALA A 75 -21.83 11.12 18.91
N GLN A 76 -22.89 10.32 18.78
CA GLN A 76 -22.80 8.90 18.45
C GLN A 76 -23.73 8.47 17.31
N THR A 77 -24.84 9.17 17.07
CA THR A 77 -25.82 8.78 16.05
C THR A 77 -25.61 9.51 14.73
N PHE A 78 -24.69 8.98 13.94
CA PHE A 78 -24.44 9.42 12.57
C PHE A 78 -25.07 8.47 11.54
N GLU A 79 -25.69 9.04 10.51
CA GLU A 79 -26.31 8.33 9.39
C GLU A 79 -25.81 8.89 8.04
N GLY A 80 -26.01 8.13 6.96
CA GLY A 80 -25.63 8.53 5.59
C GLY A 80 -24.31 7.90 5.13
N ASP A 81 -23.49 8.68 4.42
CA ASP A 81 -22.21 8.28 3.85
C ASP A 81 -21.10 8.22 4.93
N ILE A 82 -21.28 7.37 5.93
CA ILE A 82 -20.34 7.16 7.05
C ILE A 82 -20.08 5.66 7.28
N GLY A 83 -18.93 5.31 7.85
CA GLY A 83 -18.56 3.94 8.15
C GLY A 83 -17.63 3.35 7.10
N THR A 84 -17.91 2.14 6.60
CA THR A 84 -16.96 1.39 5.77
C THR A 84 -17.41 1.28 4.32
N LYS A 85 -16.46 1.16 3.38
CA LYS A 85 -16.70 0.95 1.94
C LYS A 85 -17.33 2.16 1.23
N ILE A 86 -17.15 3.36 1.76
CA ILE A 86 -17.61 4.60 1.13
C ILE A 86 -16.77 4.86 -0.12
N LYS A 87 -17.40 5.20 -1.25
CA LYS A 87 -16.67 5.53 -2.47
C LYS A 87 -16.13 6.94 -2.37
N GLY A 88 -14.95 7.20 -2.93
CA GLY A 88 -14.53 8.58 -3.17
C GLY A 88 -15.50 9.26 -4.13
N GLY A 89 -15.79 10.53 -3.89
CA GLY A 89 -16.88 11.23 -4.57
C GLY A 89 -17.08 12.64 -4.06
N LYS A 90 -17.96 13.35 -4.76
CA LYS A 90 -18.54 14.62 -4.30
C LYS A 90 -19.91 14.38 -3.69
N ASP A 91 -20.40 15.39 -2.98
CA ASP A 91 -21.79 15.47 -2.50
C ASP A 91 -22.15 14.34 -1.53
N ASN A 92 -21.18 13.83 -0.78
CA ASN A 92 -21.44 12.85 0.27
C ASN A 92 -22.08 13.55 1.47
N LEU A 93 -22.96 12.85 2.17
CA LEU A 93 -23.78 13.46 3.22
C LEU A 93 -23.77 12.61 4.49
N ILE A 94 -23.43 13.25 5.61
CA ILE A 94 -23.57 12.68 6.96
C ILE A 94 -24.62 13.49 7.70
N THR A 95 -25.55 12.79 8.34
CA THR A 95 -26.55 13.41 9.21
C THR A 95 -26.30 12.97 10.64
N TRP A 96 -26.19 13.94 11.54
CA TRP A 96 -26.12 13.70 12.98
C TRP A 96 -27.48 14.04 13.62
N ASP A 97 -28.08 13.08 14.34
CA ASP A 97 -29.35 13.29 15.05
C ASP A 97 -29.11 13.70 16.51
N LEU A 98 -29.19 15.00 16.77
CA LEU A 98 -28.95 15.59 18.09
C LEU A 98 -29.97 15.11 19.12
N LYS A 99 -31.22 14.85 18.71
CA LYS A 99 -32.27 14.44 19.62
C LYS A 99 -32.05 13.01 20.09
N SER A 100 -31.63 12.13 19.18
CA SER A 100 -31.29 10.74 19.50
C SER A 100 -30.13 10.66 20.51
N ASP A 101 -29.17 11.57 20.42
CA ASP A 101 -28.03 11.66 21.34
C ASP A 101 -28.29 12.52 22.59
N ASN A 102 -29.49 13.11 22.72
CA ASN A 102 -29.85 14.04 23.79
C ASN A 102 -28.87 15.22 23.92
N VAL A 103 -28.34 15.68 22.79
CA VAL A 103 -27.39 16.81 22.70
C VAL A 103 -28.16 18.08 22.36
N PHE A 104 -27.91 19.13 23.14
CA PHE A 104 -28.37 20.48 22.86
C PHE A 104 -27.16 21.34 22.51
N ILE A 105 -27.15 21.94 21.32
CA ILE A 105 -26.06 22.81 20.88
C ILE A 105 -26.38 24.22 21.36
N ASP A 106 -25.81 24.62 22.50
CA ASP A 106 -25.85 25.98 23.04
C ASP A 106 -24.50 26.72 22.87
N GLU A 107 -23.46 26.01 22.44
CA GLU A 107 -22.12 26.54 22.18
C GLU A 107 -21.62 26.24 20.75
N LYS A 108 -20.50 26.88 20.40
CA LYS A 108 -19.85 26.64 19.11
C LYS A 108 -19.23 25.24 19.10
N ILE A 109 -19.55 24.46 18.07
CA ILE A 109 -18.92 23.16 17.79
C ILE A 109 -18.01 23.26 16.56
N ASN A 110 -16.99 22.41 16.53
CA ASN A 110 -16.15 22.15 15.37
C ASN A 110 -16.33 20.69 14.95
N ILE A 111 -16.51 20.44 13.66
CA ILE A 111 -16.75 19.10 13.12
C ILE A 111 -15.61 18.75 12.18
N GLU A 112 -14.97 17.62 12.43
CA GLU A 112 -13.94 17.06 11.58
C GLU A 112 -14.43 15.75 10.95
N VAL A 113 -14.43 15.70 9.61
CA VAL A 113 -14.73 14.46 8.87
C VAL A 113 -13.41 13.84 8.43
N MET A 114 -13.16 12.63 8.91
CA MET A 114 -11.91 11.92 8.70
C MET A 114 -12.11 10.74 7.75
N ALA A 115 -11.11 10.49 6.90
CA ALA A 115 -11.11 9.37 5.97
C ALA A 115 -9.80 8.57 6.04
N LYS A 116 -9.94 7.24 6.03
CA LYS A 116 -8.83 6.31 5.84
C LYS A 116 -9.08 5.44 4.62
N TYR A 117 -8.07 5.25 3.80
CA TYR A 117 -8.13 4.27 2.71
C TYR A 117 -8.46 2.88 3.25
N MET A 118 -9.44 2.24 2.63
CA MET A 118 -9.69 0.84 2.82
C MET A 118 -8.69 0.04 1.99
N GLU A 119 -8.02 -0.90 2.64
CA GLU A 119 -7.11 -1.79 1.93
C GLU A 119 -7.87 -2.61 0.87
N SER A 120 -7.22 -2.87 -0.27
CA SER A 120 -7.87 -3.44 -1.46
C SER A 120 -8.40 -4.86 -1.26
N ASP A 121 -9.64 -5.15 -1.67
CA ASP A 121 -10.32 -6.45 -1.49
C ASP A 121 -9.90 -7.54 -2.47
N ILE A 122 -8.60 -7.66 -2.70
CA ILE A 122 -8.06 -8.61 -3.65
C ILE A 122 -7.79 -9.93 -2.92
N GLY A 123 -8.36 -11.02 -3.45
CA GLY A 123 -8.08 -12.36 -2.94
C GLY A 123 -6.63 -12.78 -3.12
N VAL A 124 -6.16 -13.68 -2.26
CA VAL A 124 -4.77 -14.19 -2.29
C VAL A 124 -4.35 -14.67 -3.68
N GLY A 125 -5.21 -15.43 -4.37
CA GLY A 125 -4.92 -15.94 -5.71
C GLY A 125 -4.73 -14.83 -6.75
N THR A 126 -5.59 -13.81 -6.73
CA THR A 126 -5.47 -12.65 -7.63
C THR A 126 -4.23 -11.82 -7.32
N ALA A 127 -3.90 -11.62 -6.03
CA ALA A 127 -2.68 -10.92 -5.63
C ALA A 127 -1.42 -11.66 -6.10
N VAL A 128 -1.37 -12.98 -5.89
CA VAL A 128 -0.28 -13.84 -6.37
C VAL A 128 -0.17 -13.81 -7.89
N LEU A 129 -1.29 -13.90 -8.63
CA LEU A 129 -1.28 -13.81 -10.08
C LEU A 129 -0.66 -12.51 -10.58
N TYR A 130 -0.98 -11.37 -9.94
CA TYR A 130 -0.35 -10.10 -10.28
C TYR A 130 1.17 -10.12 -10.07
N SER A 131 1.65 -10.68 -8.97
CA SER A 131 3.09 -10.82 -8.70
C SER A 131 3.79 -11.81 -9.63
N VAL A 132 3.10 -12.84 -10.11
CA VAL A 132 3.60 -13.74 -11.15
C VAL A 132 3.73 -13.01 -12.48
N LEU A 133 2.79 -12.14 -12.85
CA LEU A 133 2.87 -11.38 -14.09
C LEU A 133 3.96 -10.29 -14.03
N TYR A 134 4.07 -9.61 -12.90
CA TYR A 134 5.06 -8.56 -12.68
C TYR A 134 5.44 -8.53 -11.19
N PRO A 135 6.71 -8.83 -10.83
CA PRO A 135 7.14 -8.82 -9.44
C PRO A 135 6.83 -7.49 -8.75
N GLY A 136 6.15 -7.55 -7.62
CA GLY A 136 5.73 -6.40 -6.82
C GLY A 136 4.36 -5.84 -7.19
N LEU A 137 3.73 -6.27 -8.29
CA LEU A 137 2.41 -5.77 -8.68
C LEU A 137 1.32 -6.22 -7.71
N GLY A 138 1.36 -7.46 -7.20
CA GLY A 138 0.42 -7.93 -6.19
C GLY A 138 0.51 -7.12 -4.90
N ASN A 139 1.73 -6.92 -4.40
CA ASN A 139 1.99 -6.08 -3.23
C ASN A 139 1.57 -4.61 -3.42
N TYR A 140 1.80 -4.04 -4.62
CA TYR A 140 1.30 -2.71 -4.97
C TYR A 140 -0.23 -2.67 -4.93
N LYS A 141 -0.93 -3.69 -5.44
CA LYS A 141 -2.38 -3.73 -5.39
C LYS A 141 -2.94 -3.89 -3.97
N LEU A 142 -2.25 -4.62 -3.09
CA LEU A 142 -2.64 -4.80 -1.68
C LEU A 142 -2.38 -3.58 -0.79
N SER A 143 -1.30 -2.85 -1.03
CA SER A 143 -0.82 -1.78 -0.14
C SER A 143 -0.83 -0.38 -0.75
N ARG A 144 -1.00 -0.28 -2.07
CA ARG A 144 -0.87 0.93 -2.90
C ARG A 144 0.49 1.64 -2.82
N LYS A 145 1.51 1.03 -2.20
CA LYS A 145 2.87 1.59 -2.14
C LYS A 145 3.61 1.40 -3.45
N LYS A 146 3.92 2.50 -4.15
CA LYS A 146 4.63 2.49 -5.45
C LYS A 146 6.02 1.85 -5.38
N SER A 147 6.65 1.78 -4.21
CA SER A 147 7.96 1.14 -4.02
C SER A 147 7.98 -0.31 -4.47
N TYR A 148 6.85 -1.03 -4.38
CA TYR A 148 6.79 -2.41 -4.87
C TYR A 148 6.96 -2.51 -6.40
N LEU A 149 6.59 -1.49 -7.17
CA LEU A 149 6.78 -1.51 -8.63
C LEU A 149 8.26 -1.48 -9.03
N ALA A 150 9.13 -0.95 -8.17
CA ALA A 150 10.57 -0.95 -8.40
C ALA A 150 11.18 -2.37 -8.35
N ILE A 151 10.54 -3.30 -7.61
CA ILE A 151 10.97 -4.70 -7.55
C ILE A 151 10.87 -5.33 -8.94
N GLY A 152 9.76 -5.15 -9.64
CA GLY A 152 9.60 -5.66 -11.00
C GLY A 152 10.54 -4.98 -11.98
N ALA A 153 10.78 -3.67 -11.85
CA ALA A 153 11.74 -2.96 -12.70
C ALA A 153 13.15 -3.56 -12.56
N ALA A 154 13.58 -3.85 -11.32
CA ALA A 154 14.83 -4.53 -11.05
C ALA A 154 14.86 -5.95 -11.63
N ALA A 155 13.78 -6.74 -11.43
CA ALA A 155 13.68 -8.11 -11.96
C ALA A 155 13.81 -8.15 -13.48
N TYR A 156 13.08 -7.30 -14.20
CA TYR A 156 13.15 -7.21 -15.66
C TYR A 156 14.50 -6.67 -16.16
N THR A 157 15.13 -5.77 -15.42
CA THR A 157 16.50 -5.30 -15.74
C THR A 157 17.48 -6.46 -15.70
N PHE A 158 17.44 -7.28 -14.65
CA PHE A 158 18.29 -8.47 -14.56
C PHE A 158 17.96 -9.53 -15.62
N LEU A 159 16.67 -9.76 -15.90
CA LEU A 159 16.26 -10.68 -16.97
C LEU A 159 16.78 -10.20 -18.34
N GLY A 160 16.62 -8.92 -18.65
CA GLY A 160 17.11 -8.32 -19.89
C GLY A 160 18.64 -8.41 -20.00
N ALA A 161 19.36 -8.11 -18.92
CA ALA A 161 20.81 -8.30 -18.87
C ALA A 161 21.21 -9.75 -19.12
N SER A 162 20.50 -10.72 -18.51
CA SER A 162 20.74 -12.14 -18.73
C SER A 162 20.64 -12.52 -20.21
N ILE A 163 19.59 -12.05 -20.90
CA ILE A 163 19.36 -12.30 -22.34
C ILE A 163 20.48 -11.68 -23.19
N ILE A 164 20.83 -10.41 -22.92
CA ILE A 164 21.89 -9.70 -23.66
C ILE A 164 23.23 -10.43 -23.52
N PHE A 165 23.62 -10.80 -22.29
CA PHE A 165 24.87 -11.53 -22.05
C PHE A 165 24.86 -12.93 -22.65
N ASN A 166 23.71 -13.61 -22.67
CA ASN A 166 23.58 -14.91 -23.35
C ASN A 166 23.77 -14.79 -24.87
N SER A 167 23.19 -13.75 -25.48
CA SER A 167 23.37 -13.46 -26.90
C SER A 167 24.84 -13.15 -27.23
N LYS A 168 25.50 -12.31 -26.41
CA LYS A 168 26.94 -12.02 -26.56
C LYS A 168 27.81 -13.28 -26.41
N TYR A 169 27.47 -14.13 -25.42
CA TYR A 169 28.14 -15.42 -25.23
C TYR A 169 28.09 -16.26 -26.50
N ARG A 170 26.91 -16.44 -27.10
CA ARG A 170 26.77 -17.22 -28.35
C ARG A 170 27.66 -16.68 -29.45
N LYS A 171 27.57 -15.38 -29.73
CA LYS A 171 28.39 -14.73 -30.76
C LYS A 171 29.90 -14.90 -30.50
N THR A 172 30.35 -14.63 -29.28
CA THR A 172 31.77 -14.72 -28.91
C THR A 172 32.26 -16.17 -28.94
N PHE A 173 31.36 -17.12 -28.65
CA PHE A 173 31.68 -18.55 -28.71
C PHE A 173 31.77 -19.03 -30.17
N ASP A 174 30.91 -18.54 -31.05
CA ASP A 174 31.00 -18.84 -32.49
C ASP A 174 32.29 -18.25 -33.08
N GLU A 175 32.68 -17.03 -32.67
CA GLU A 175 33.98 -16.42 -33.02
C GLU A 175 35.15 -17.29 -32.52
N TYR A 176 35.08 -17.84 -31.30
CA TYR A 176 36.07 -18.77 -30.75
C TYR A 176 36.21 -20.02 -31.62
N LEU A 177 35.10 -20.62 -32.06
CA LEU A 177 35.09 -21.81 -32.91
C LEU A 177 35.65 -21.54 -34.31
N ALA A 178 35.54 -20.31 -34.80
CA ALA A 178 36.02 -19.90 -36.12
C ALA A 178 37.49 -19.43 -36.14
N SER A 179 38.08 -19.10 -34.97
CA SER A 179 39.44 -18.57 -34.91
C SER A 179 40.49 -19.65 -35.18
N THR A 180 41.49 -19.30 -35.99
CA THR A 180 42.65 -20.14 -36.30
C THR A 180 43.90 -19.78 -35.48
N ASP A 181 43.89 -18.63 -34.78
CA ASP A 181 44.98 -18.19 -33.92
C ASP A 181 44.77 -18.71 -32.50
N ILE A 182 45.76 -19.42 -31.96
CA ILE A 182 45.68 -20.07 -30.64
C ILE A 182 45.49 -19.02 -29.51
N ASN A 183 46.21 -17.90 -29.57
CA ASN A 183 46.13 -16.87 -28.53
C ASN A 183 44.78 -16.15 -28.58
N GLU A 184 44.28 -15.86 -29.79
CA GLU A 184 42.96 -15.26 -29.96
C GLU A 184 41.85 -16.22 -29.51
N SER A 185 41.98 -17.51 -29.83
CA SER A 185 41.05 -18.55 -29.42
C SER A 185 40.93 -18.63 -27.89
N ASP A 186 42.05 -18.63 -27.17
CA ASP A 186 42.07 -18.63 -25.70
C ASP A 186 41.39 -17.38 -25.10
N ASP A 187 41.61 -16.20 -25.69
CA ASP A 187 40.96 -14.96 -25.26
C ASP A 187 39.45 -14.96 -25.49
N LEU A 188 39.01 -15.39 -26.67
CA LEU A 188 37.60 -15.51 -27.03
C LEU A 188 36.90 -16.53 -26.12
N TYR A 189 37.53 -17.66 -25.83
CA TYR A 189 37.01 -18.67 -24.93
C TYR A 189 36.80 -18.11 -23.51
N ARG A 190 37.81 -17.44 -22.95
CA ARG A 190 37.71 -16.79 -21.62
C ARG A 190 36.61 -15.74 -21.60
N LYS A 191 36.51 -14.92 -22.64
CA LYS A 191 35.48 -13.88 -22.78
C LYS A 191 34.08 -14.48 -22.87
N ALA A 192 33.89 -15.53 -23.67
CA ALA A 192 32.61 -16.23 -23.79
C ALA A 192 32.20 -16.82 -22.43
N ASN A 193 33.10 -17.50 -21.73
CA ASN A 193 32.81 -18.05 -20.40
C ASN A 193 32.42 -16.98 -19.37
N ASN A 194 33.08 -15.83 -19.37
CA ASN A 194 32.71 -14.71 -18.50
C ASN A 194 31.31 -14.16 -18.82
N GLN A 195 30.95 -14.04 -20.10
CA GLN A 195 29.61 -13.60 -20.52
C GLN A 195 28.53 -14.63 -20.15
N LYS A 196 28.83 -15.93 -20.29
CA LYS A 196 27.94 -17.02 -19.85
C LYS A 196 27.71 -16.97 -18.35
N LEU A 197 28.77 -16.76 -17.56
CA LEU A 197 28.67 -16.61 -16.11
C LEU A 197 27.81 -15.39 -15.74
N ALA A 198 28.06 -14.23 -16.35
CA ALA A 198 27.27 -13.03 -16.11
C ALA A 198 25.79 -13.25 -16.45
N SER A 199 25.50 -13.88 -17.60
CA SER A 199 24.13 -14.22 -18.00
C SER A 199 23.43 -15.08 -16.95
N ARG A 200 24.10 -16.12 -16.45
CA ARG A 200 23.57 -17.00 -15.40
C ARG A 200 23.31 -16.28 -14.10
N ILE A 201 24.27 -15.46 -13.64
CA ILE A 201 24.12 -14.68 -12.40
C ILE A 201 22.88 -13.80 -12.49
N PHE A 202 22.76 -13.00 -13.56
CA PHE A 202 21.59 -12.13 -13.74
C PHE A 202 20.28 -12.91 -13.87
N GLY A 203 20.29 -14.04 -14.58
CA GLY A 203 19.11 -14.90 -14.72
C GLY A 203 18.63 -15.47 -13.38
N PHE A 204 19.55 -16.01 -12.57
CA PHE A 204 19.22 -16.53 -11.25
C PHE A 204 18.81 -15.44 -10.27
N THR A 205 19.42 -14.25 -10.34
CA THR A 205 18.98 -13.09 -9.53
C THR A 205 17.56 -12.67 -9.89
N ALA A 206 17.23 -12.56 -11.19
CA ALA A 206 15.88 -12.24 -11.63
C ALA A 206 14.85 -13.27 -11.15
N LEU A 207 15.17 -14.56 -11.28
CA LEU A 207 14.32 -15.65 -10.81
C LEU A 207 14.14 -15.61 -9.27
N GLY A 208 15.21 -15.34 -8.53
CA GLY A 208 15.16 -15.19 -7.08
C GLY A 208 14.23 -14.06 -6.65
N ILE A 209 14.33 -12.89 -7.27
CA ILE A 209 13.43 -11.76 -7.01
C ILE A 209 11.97 -12.16 -7.26
N TRP A 210 11.70 -12.85 -8.36
CA TRP A 210 10.35 -13.28 -8.73
C TRP A 210 9.73 -14.23 -7.71
N VAL A 211 10.47 -15.28 -7.33
CA VAL A 211 10.01 -16.29 -6.36
C VAL A 211 9.80 -15.65 -4.99
N THR A 212 10.74 -14.84 -4.53
CA THR A 212 10.64 -14.16 -3.24
C THR A 212 9.42 -13.22 -3.20
N ASP A 213 9.17 -12.43 -4.25
CA ASP A 213 8.03 -11.53 -4.30
C ASP A 213 6.69 -12.28 -4.27
N VAL A 214 6.57 -13.41 -4.98
CA VAL A 214 5.37 -14.26 -4.95
C VAL A 214 5.08 -14.76 -3.54
N ILE A 215 6.10 -15.25 -2.82
CA ILE A 215 5.96 -15.75 -1.44
C ILE A 215 5.54 -14.62 -0.50
N ILE A 216 6.20 -13.46 -0.58
CA ILE A 216 5.88 -12.30 0.25
C ILE A 216 4.46 -11.82 -0.02
N THR A 217 4.04 -11.77 -1.29
CA THR A 217 2.70 -11.36 -1.69
C THR A 217 1.65 -12.31 -1.13
N ALA A 218 1.87 -13.63 -1.24
CA ALA A 218 0.95 -14.63 -0.70
C ALA A 218 0.78 -14.47 0.82
N LYS A 219 1.89 -14.26 1.55
CA LYS A 219 1.88 -14.02 2.99
C LYS A 219 1.11 -12.75 3.36
N GLN A 220 1.43 -11.61 2.75
CA GLN A 220 0.75 -10.34 3.01
C GLN A 220 -0.74 -10.39 2.68
N ALA A 221 -1.12 -11.03 1.58
CA ALA A 221 -2.52 -11.19 1.20
C ALA A 221 -3.30 -12.03 2.24
N LYS A 222 -2.68 -13.09 2.77
CA LYS A 222 -3.27 -13.94 3.80
C LYS A 222 -3.45 -13.18 5.11
N GLU A 223 -2.45 -12.40 5.53
CA GLU A 223 -2.49 -11.58 6.75
C GLU A 223 -3.61 -10.54 6.67
N LYS A 224 -3.67 -9.76 5.58
CA LYS A 224 -4.75 -8.76 5.36
C LYS A 224 -6.15 -9.38 5.33
N ARG A 225 -6.28 -10.59 4.76
CA ARG A 225 -7.55 -11.32 4.78
C ARG A 225 -7.93 -11.78 6.19
N ALA A 226 -6.96 -12.26 6.97
CA ALA A 226 -7.18 -12.66 8.36
C ALA A 226 -7.58 -11.46 9.23
N GLU A 227 -6.86 -10.35 9.13
CA GLU A 227 -7.20 -9.08 9.81
C GLU A 227 -8.62 -8.63 9.50
N ARG A 228 -9.07 -8.76 8.25
CA ARG A 228 -10.46 -8.49 7.90
C ARG A 228 -11.45 -9.45 8.52
N SER A 229 -11.18 -10.75 8.48
CA SER A 229 -12.07 -11.74 9.11
C SER A 229 -12.19 -11.49 10.62
N VAL A 230 -11.11 -11.03 11.26
CA VAL A 230 -11.13 -10.62 12.66
C VAL A 230 -11.87 -9.28 12.83
N SER A 231 -11.69 -8.29 11.95
CA SER A 231 -12.43 -7.01 12.03
C SER A 231 -13.92 -7.13 11.73
N LEU A 232 -14.32 -8.10 10.90
CA LEU A 232 -15.71 -8.42 10.58
C LEU A 232 -16.35 -9.30 11.66
N ASN A 233 -15.55 -10.11 12.35
CA ASN A 233 -15.98 -10.95 13.47
C ASN A 233 -15.68 -10.33 14.85
N GLN A 234 -15.16 -9.11 14.88
CA GLN A 234 -15.21 -8.26 16.06
C GLN A 234 -16.67 -7.85 16.21
N LYS A 235 -17.39 -8.63 17.02
CA LYS A 235 -18.23 -8.06 18.07
C LYS A 235 -17.49 -6.83 18.58
N LYS A 236 -17.94 -5.65 18.18
CA LYS A 236 -17.30 -4.37 18.54
C LYS A 236 -17.13 -4.36 20.06
N LEU A 237 -15.90 -4.59 20.52
CA LEU A 237 -15.53 -4.28 21.89
C LEU A 237 -15.33 -2.78 21.90
N ASN A 238 -16.42 -2.05 22.11
CA ASN A 238 -16.33 -0.62 22.31
C ASN A 238 -15.74 -0.40 23.71
N TYR A 239 -14.62 0.32 23.77
CA TYR A 239 -14.03 0.78 25.02
C TYR A 239 -14.54 2.20 25.26
N PHE A 240 -15.34 2.37 26.30
CA PHE A 240 -15.82 3.67 26.73
C PHE A 240 -15.15 4.02 28.05
N PHE A 241 -14.45 5.16 28.09
CA PHE A 241 -14.11 5.83 29.33
C PHE A 241 -15.29 6.71 29.71
N THR A 242 -16.11 6.23 30.64
CA THR A 242 -17.24 6.98 31.16
C THR A 242 -16.96 7.45 32.59
N TYR A 243 -17.74 8.42 33.04
CA TYR A 243 -17.74 8.89 34.41
C TYR A 243 -19.01 8.38 35.06
N ASP A 244 -18.88 7.52 36.08
CA ASP A 244 -20.03 7.00 36.81
C ASP A 244 -20.43 7.99 37.92
N PRO A 245 -21.59 8.65 37.84
CA PRO A 245 -22.00 9.66 38.82
C PRO A 245 -22.31 9.06 40.21
N LEU A 246 -22.49 7.74 40.33
CA LEU A 246 -22.68 7.07 41.64
C LEU A 246 -21.36 6.88 42.39
N ILE A 247 -20.26 6.71 41.66
CA ILE A 247 -18.93 6.40 42.22
C ILE A 247 -17.98 7.61 42.13
N LYS A 248 -18.39 8.67 41.41
CA LYS A 248 -17.62 9.90 41.16
C LYS A 248 -16.18 9.65 40.68
N GLY A 249 -15.98 8.60 39.89
CA GLY A 249 -14.66 8.19 39.41
C GLY A 249 -14.68 7.73 37.95
N PRO A 250 -13.50 7.69 37.29
CA PRO A 250 -13.40 7.15 35.95
C PRO A 250 -13.69 5.65 35.97
N SER A 251 -14.65 5.22 35.16
CA SER A 251 -14.98 3.81 34.99
C SER A 251 -14.77 3.40 33.53
N VAL A 252 -14.28 2.17 33.37
CA VAL A 252 -14.05 1.56 32.07
C VAL A 252 -15.13 0.52 31.86
N TYR A 253 -15.99 0.72 30.86
CA TYR A 253 -16.99 -0.28 30.48
C TYR A 253 -16.55 -1.01 29.22
N PHE A 254 -16.76 -2.32 29.26
CA PHE A 254 -16.61 -3.19 28.11
C PHE A 254 -18.00 -3.65 27.68
N SER A 255 -18.44 -3.21 26.50
CA SER A 255 -19.68 -3.70 25.90
C SER A 255 -19.34 -4.75 24.85
N LEU A 256 -19.87 -5.95 25.02
CA LEU A 256 -19.88 -7.02 24.01
C LEU A 256 -21.30 -7.15 23.46
N LYS A 257 -21.52 -6.69 22.22
CA LYS A 257 -22.75 -7.04 21.48
C LYS A 257 -22.57 -8.44 20.91
N PHE A 258 -23.47 -9.36 21.28
CA PHE A 258 -23.43 -10.74 20.83
C PHE A 258 -24.05 -10.93 19.45
#